data_AF-A0A661KKF9-F1
#
_entry.id   AF-A0A661KKF9-F1
#
_cell.length_a   1.000
_cell.length_b   1.000
_cell.length_c   1.000
_cell.angle_alpha   90.00
_cell.angle_beta   90.00
_cell.angle_gamma   90.00
#
_symmetry.space_group_name_H-M   'P 1'
#
loop_
_entity.id
_entity.type
_entity.pdbx_description
1 polymer ?
#
loop_
_entity_poly.entity_id
_entity_poly.type
_entity_poly.pdbx_seq_one_letter_code
_entity_poly.pdbx_strand_id
1 'polypeptide(L)'
;MHGFIAVYYRELLILKRRFFKIIASMSVSPLLYLIAFGYAMGDSVVIEGHTYKEFLIPGLVAMSSMTRAFGIGSEINIARFYWHIFEEFQASPISNWSYVLGETMAGVTRAMISALTIVLLGLGFGVSLSYENPFFWFSIFLNAFV
;
A
#
# COMPACT_ATOMS: atom_id res chain seq x y z
N MET A 1 27.16 -0.41 5.99
CA MET A 1 25.77 -0.71 5.54
C MET A 1 25.64 -0.24 4.10
N HIS A 2 25.09 -1.05 3.21
CA HIS A 2 24.76 -0.60 1.85
C HIS A 2 23.78 0.60 1.94
N GLY A 3 24.04 1.70 1.24
CA GLY A 3 23.28 2.96 1.38
C GLY A 3 21.76 2.78 1.20
N PHE A 4 21.36 1.85 0.34
CA PHE A 4 19.96 1.46 0.13
C PHE A 4 19.27 1.00 1.42
N ILE A 5 19.92 0.12 2.20
CA ILE A 5 19.37 -0.44 3.43
C ILE A 5 19.18 0.66 4.47
N ALA A 6 20.08 1.64 4.52
CA ALA A 6 19.98 2.76 5.46
C ALA A 6 18.78 3.65 5.17
N VAL A 7 18.55 3.99 3.89
CA VAL A 7 17.38 4.77 3.45
C VAL A 7 16.09 4.00 3.75
N TYR A 8 16.03 2.73 3.37
CA TYR A 8 14.86 1.89 3.61
C TYR A 8 14.58 1.72 5.11
N TYR A 9 15.61 1.52 5.93
CA TYR A 9 15.47 1.40 7.38
C TYR A 9 14.93 2.67 8.03
N ARG A 10 15.35 3.85 7.56
CA ARG A 10 14.80 5.14 8.01
C ARG A 10 13.29 5.19 7.79
N GLU A 11 12.84 4.81 6.59
CA GLU A 11 11.41 4.78 6.25
C GLU A 11 10.63 3.77 7.08
N LEU A 12 11.21 2.60 7.34
CA LEU A 12 10.60 1.60 8.24
C LEU A 12 10.44 2.10 9.68
N LEU A 13 11.38 2.91 10.19
CA LEU A 13 11.26 3.52 11.52
C LEU A 13 10.12 4.56 11.57
N ILE A 14 9.97 5.37 10.51
CA ILE A 14 8.87 6.34 10.40
C ILE A 14 7.53 5.60 10.34
N LEU A 15 7.46 4.56 9.51
CA LEU A 15 6.30 3.68 9.38
C LEU A 15 5.94 3.04 10.72
N LYS A 16 6.90 2.48 11.45
CA LYS A 16 6.69 1.89 12.78
C LYS A 16 6.10 2.89 13.76
N ARG A 17 6.61 4.13 13.77
CA ARG A 17 6.13 5.18 14.68
C ARG A 17 4.72 5.66 14.36
N ARG A 18 4.33 5.62 13.08
CA ARG A 18 3.02 6.06 12.59
C ARG A 18 2.07 4.92 12.25
N PHE A 19 2.42 3.69 12.61
CA PHE A 19 1.78 2.46 12.14
C PHE A 19 0.25 2.48 12.33
N PHE A 20 -0.21 2.72 13.56
CA PHE A 20 -1.63 2.77 13.87
C PHE A 20 -2.37 3.89 13.12
N LYS A 21 -1.73 5.07 12.98
CA LYS A 21 -2.32 6.19 12.26
C LYS A 21 -2.44 5.89 10.76
N ILE A 22 -1.42 5.25 10.19
CA ILE A 22 -1.39 4.86 8.77
C ILE A 22 -2.46 3.80 8.51
N ILE A 23 -2.53 2.74 9.31
CA ILE A 23 -3.56 1.70 9.15
C ILE A 23 -4.95 2.29 9.29
N ALA A 24 -5.20 3.08 10.35
CA ALA A 24 -6.51 3.72 10.54
C ALA A 24 -6.90 4.57 9.32
N SER A 25 -5.99 5.42 8.83
CA SER A 25 -6.25 6.25 7.65
C SER A 25 -6.42 5.43 6.36
N MET A 26 -5.71 4.31 6.23
CA MET A 26 -5.81 3.40 5.09
C MET A 26 -7.11 2.62 5.09
N SER A 27 -7.66 2.27 6.26
CA SER A 27 -8.89 1.50 6.38
C SER A 27 -10.16 2.28 6.08
N VAL A 28 -10.17 3.60 6.29
CA VAL A 28 -11.40 4.43 6.19
C VAL A 28 -12.06 4.29 4.82
N SER A 29 -11.33 4.52 3.74
CA SER A 29 -11.91 4.48 2.39
C SER A 29 -12.41 3.07 2.02
N PRO A 30 -11.62 1.99 2.15
CA PRO A 30 -12.09 0.63 1.90
C PRO A 30 -13.29 0.23 2.77
N LEU A 31 -13.32 0.61 4.05
CA LEU A 31 -14.47 0.39 4.92
C LEU A 31 -15.73 1.07 4.40
N LEU A 32 -15.62 2.33 3.97
CA LEU A 32 -16.75 3.05 3.39
C LEU A 32 -17.25 2.35 2.13
N TYR A 33 -16.36 1.88 1.25
CA TYR A 33 -16.75 1.11 0.06
C TYR A 33 -17.43 -0.22 0.43
N LEU A 34 -16.88 -0.96 1.39
CA LEU A 34 -17.45 -2.24 1.83
C LEU A 34 -18.81 -2.06 2.51
N ILE A 35 -19.01 -1.00 3.29
CA ILE A 35 -20.31 -0.72 3.91
C ILE A 35 -21.30 -0.23 2.85
N ALA A 36 -20.91 0.77 2.05
CA ALA A 36 -21.81 1.39 1.08
C ALA A 36 -22.25 0.40 -0.02
N PHE A 37 -21.32 -0.38 -0.57
CA PHE A 37 -21.62 -1.28 -1.68
C PHE A 37 -21.72 -2.74 -1.26
N GLY A 38 -20.92 -3.19 -0.30
CA GLY A 38 -20.96 -4.58 0.18
C GLY A 38 -22.24 -4.90 0.96
N TYR A 39 -22.78 -3.97 1.75
CA TYR A 39 -24.09 -4.17 2.41
C TYR A 39 -25.27 -3.91 1.47
N ALA A 40 -25.21 -2.85 0.64
CA ALA A 40 -26.32 -2.50 -0.22
C ALA A 40 -26.51 -3.43 -1.44
N MET A 41 -25.42 -3.95 -2.00
CA MET A 41 -25.43 -4.71 -3.26
C MET A 41 -24.86 -6.14 -3.11
N GLY A 42 -24.39 -6.52 -1.93
CA GLY A 42 -23.56 -7.71 -1.72
C GLY A 42 -24.15 -9.02 -2.21
N ASP A 43 -25.40 -9.31 -1.83
CA ASP A 43 -26.09 -10.56 -2.20
C ASP A 43 -27.14 -10.35 -3.31
N SER A 44 -27.47 -9.09 -3.59
CA SER A 44 -28.49 -8.70 -4.58
C SER A 44 -27.96 -8.71 -6.02
N VAL A 45 -26.64 -8.60 -6.18
CA VAL A 45 -25.99 -8.49 -7.49
C VAL A 45 -24.97 -9.60 -7.66
N VAL A 46 -25.16 -10.40 -8.70
CA VAL A 46 -24.24 -11.45 -9.13
C VAL A 46 -23.53 -10.98 -10.39
N ILE A 47 -22.19 -10.94 -10.35
CA ILE A 47 -21.34 -10.60 -11.48
C ILE A 47 -20.59 -11.86 -11.88
N GLU A 48 -20.82 -12.35 -13.11
CA GLU A 48 -20.12 -13.51 -13.66
C GLU A 48 -20.17 -14.77 -12.76
N GLY A 49 -21.26 -14.93 -11.99
CA GLY A 49 -21.43 -16.06 -11.05
C GLY A 49 -20.82 -15.84 -9.66
N HIS A 50 -20.19 -14.69 -9.42
CA HIS A 50 -19.65 -14.29 -8.11
C HIS A 50 -20.49 -13.20 -7.45
N THR A 51 -20.48 -13.16 -6.13
CA THR A 51 -21.12 -12.09 -5.36
C THR A 51 -20.40 -10.76 -5.62
N TYR A 52 -21.13 -9.65 -5.52
CA TYR A 52 -20.52 -8.33 -5.68
C TYR A 52 -19.35 -8.08 -4.71
N LYS A 53 -19.42 -8.66 -3.50
CA LYS A 53 -18.35 -8.58 -2.49
C LYS A 53 -17.05 -9.25 -2.95
N GLU A 54 -17.13 -10.39 -3.63
CA GLU A 54 -15.97 -11.11 -4.20
C GLU A 54 -15.31 -10.35 -5.35
N PHE A 55 -16.10 -9.60 -6.13
CA PHE A 55 -15.58 -8.72 -7.18
C PHE A 55 -14.94 -7.45 -6.60
N LEU A 56 -15.55 -6.86 -5.56
CA LEU A 56 -15.16 -5.56 -5.00
C LEU A 56 -13.79 -5.58 -4.30
N ILE A 57 -13.53 -6.60 -3.47
CA ILE A 57 -12.31 -6.68 -2.65
C ILE A 57 -11.00 -6.64 -3.48
N PRO A 58 -10.79 -7.49 -4.50
CA PRO A 58 -9.56 -7.45 -5.29
C PRO A 58 -9.41 -6.11 -6.05
N GLY A 59 -10.52 -5.50 -6.49
CA GLY A 59 -10.52 -4.17 -7.08
C GLY A 59 -10.03 -3.08 -6.10
N LEU A 60 -10.52 -3.11 -4.86
CA LEU A 60 -10.08 -2.18 -3.80
C LEU A 60 -8.61 -2.39 -3.44
N VAL A 61 -8.15 -3.65 -3.39
CA VAL A 61 -6.75 -3.99 -3.15
C VAL A 61 -5.86 -3.42 -4.26
N ALA A 62 -6.21 -3.63 -5.53
CA ALA A 62 -5.46 -3.11 -6.67
C ALA A 62 -5.41 -1.57 -6.67
N MET A 63 -6.57 -0.91 -6.53
CA MET A 63 -6.63 0.55 -6.49
C MET A 63 -5.81 1.13 -5.34
N SER A 64 -5.95 0.56 -4.14
CA SER A 64 -5.27 1.07 -2.96
C SER A 64 -3.77 0.83 -3.01
N SER A 65 -3.32 -0.36 -3.41
CA SER A 65 -1.87 -0.66 -3.52
C SER A 65 -1.19 0.29 -4.51
N MET A 66 -1.73 0.47 -5.71
CA MET A 66 -1.24 1.44 -6.70
C MET A 66 -1.19 2.87 -6.14
N THR A 67 -2.30 3.35 -5.55
CA THR A 67 -2.39 4.72 -5.04
C THR A 67 -1.39 4.98 -3.91
N ARG A 68 -1.15 3.98 -3.05
CA ARG A 68 -0.21 4.09 -1.93
C ARG A 68 1.24 4.04 -2.39
N ALA A 69 1.56 3.22 -3.39
CA ALA A 69 2.87 3.20 -4.01
C ALA A 69 3.18 4.54 -4.69
N PHE A 70 2.27 5.03 -5.53
CA PHE A 70 2.43 6.30 -6.24
C PHE A 70 2.54 7.51 -5.30
N GLY A 71 1.83 7.46 -4.17
CA GLY A 71 1.86 8.51 -3.15
C GLY A 71 3.25 8.83 -2.59
N ILE A 72 4.22 7.91 -2.69
CA ILE A 72 5.58 8.17 -2.22
C ILE A 72 6.28 9.28 -3.02
N GLY A 73 5.89 9.48 -4.29
CA GLY A 73 6.41 10.58 -5.09
C GLY A 73 6.11 11.94 -4.45
N SER A 74 4.94 12.10 -3.84
CA SER A 74 4.59 13.33 -3.12
C SER A 74 5.46 13.50 -1.87
N GLU A 75 5.70 12.44 -1.11
CA GLU A 75 6.57 12.49 0.08
C GLU A 75 8.01 12.84 -0.26
N ILE A 76 8.55 12.29 -1.34
CA ILE A 76 9.89 12.62 -1.85
C ILE A 76 9.97 14.11 -2.21
N ASN A 77 8.93 14.65 -2.87
CA ASN A 77 8.89 16.08 -3.20
C ASN A 77 8.85 16.96 -1.93
N ILE A 78 8.07 16.58 -0.92
CA ILE A 78 8.03 17.30 0.36
C ILE A 78 9.39 17.22 1.07
N ALA A 79 9.99 16.03 1.13
CA ALA A 79 11.32 15.83 1.72
C ALA A 79 12.39 16.68 1.04
N ARG A 80 12.30 16.83 -0.30
CA ARG A 80 13.21 17.66 -1.09
C ARG A 80 13.01 19.15 -0.87
N PHE A 81 11.78 19.65 -1.03
CA PHE A 81 11.52 21.10 -1.08
C PHE A 81 11.30 21.74 0.28
N TYR A 82 10.75 21.00 1.25
CA TYR A 82 10.37 21.57 2.54
C TYR A 82 11.34 21.20 3.65
N TRP A 83 11.89 19.98 3.63
CA TRP A 83 12.81 19.50 4.66
C TRP A 83 14.27 19.51 4.24
N HIS A 84 14.59 19.88 2.99
CA HIS A 84 15.96 19.95 2.47
C HIS A 84 16.79 18.66 2.65
N ILE A 85 16.14 17.49 2.80
CA ILE A 85 16.81 16.20 3.08
C ILE A 85 17.71 15.78 1.91
N PHE A 86 17.42 16.28 0.71
CA PHE A 86 18.23 16.00 -0.47
C PHE A 86 19.65 16.61 -0.40
N GLU A 87 19.84 17.68 0.37
CA GLU A 87 21.17 18.27 0.62
C GLU A 87 21.99 17.39 1.57
N GLU A 88 21.35 16.82 2.60
CA GLU A 88 21.97 15.86 3.52
C GLU A 88 22.44 14.60 2.79
N PHE A 89 21.62 14.10 1.85
CA PHE A 89 22.00 12.94 1.04
C PHE A 89 23.20 13.23 0.14
N GLN A 90 23.29 14.42 -0.44
CA GLN A 90 24.45 14.83 -1.25
C GLN A 90 25.73 15.01 -0.43
N ALA A 91 25.62 15.39 0.84
CA ALA A 91 26.76 15.48 1.75
C ALA A 91 27.23 14.09 2.25
N SER A 92 26.36 13.08 2.21
CA SER A 92 26.68 11.72 2.63
C SER A 92 27.22 10.86 1.47
N PRO A 93 28.09 9.86 1.73
CA PRO A 93 28.64 9.00 0.68
C PRO A 93 27.63 7.93 0.23
N ILE A 94 26.44 8.34 -0.20
CA ILE A 94 25.42 7.45 -0.77
C ILE A 94 25.25 7.69 -2.27
N SER A 95 25.00 6.61 -3.00
CA SER A 95 24.65 6.70 -4.42
C SER A 95 23.20 7.15 -4.60
N ASN A 96 22.93 7.98 -5.61
CA ASN A 96 21.57 8.37 -5.99
C ASN A 96 20.67 7.15 -6.23
N TRP A 97 21.22 6.06 -6.79
CA TRP A 97 20.51 4.81 -7.00
C TRP A 97 20.05 4.14 -5.70
N SER A 98 20.87 4.26 -4.64
CA SER A 98 20.51 3.74 -3.32
C SER A 98 19.35 4.49 -2.69
N TYR A 99 19.27 5.80 -2.92
CA TYR A 99 18.14 6.61 -2.45
C TYR A 99 16.84 6.23 -3.16
N VAL A 100 16.86 6.20 -4.50
CA VAL A 100 15.67 5.85 -5.29
C VAL A 100 15.15 4.47 -4.93
N LEU A 101 16.01 3.45 -4.90
CA LEU A 101 15.57 2.10 -4.52
C LEU A 101 15.02 2.04 -3.10
N GLY A 102 15.63 2.77 -2.16
CA GLY A 102 15.22 2.78 -0.75
C GLY A 102 13.82 3.35 -0.57
N GLU A 103 13.55 4.48 -1.23
CA GLU A 103 12.22 5.09 -1.27
C GLU A 103 11.22 4.18 -1.99
N THR A 104 11.53 3.66 -3.19
CA THR A 104 10.62 2.77 -3.93
C THR A 104 10.22 1.55 -3.10
N MET A 105 11.17 0.90 -2.42
CA MET A 105 10.88 -0.23 -1.54
C MET A 105 10.04 0.15 -0.32
N ALA A 106 10.22 1.36 0.22
CA ALA A 106 9.34 1.88 1.27
C ALA A 106 7.90 2.08 0.75
N GLY A 107 7.73 2.56 -0.48
CA GLY A 107 6.44 2.72 -1.15
C GLY A 107 5.73 1.38 -1.33
N VAL A 108 6.45 0.39 -1.87
CA VAL A 108 5.96 -1.00 -2.02
C VAL A 108 5.52 -1.57 -0.69
N THR A 109 6.30 -1.36 0.37
CA THR A 109 5.97 -1.87 1.72
C THR A 109 4.67 -1.28 2.25
N ARG A 110 4.46 0.02 2.08
CA ARG A 110 3.22 0.71 2.50
C ARG A 110 2.03 0.28 1.65
N ALA A 111 2.22 0.09 0.35
CA ALA A 111 1.20 -0.47 -0.54
C ALA A 111 0.80 -1.88 -0.10
N MET A 112 1.77 -2.71 0.29
CA MET A 112 1.51 -4.05 0.79
C MET A 112 0.76 -4.08 2.12
N ILE A 113 1.07 -3.16 3.03
CA ILE A 113 0.32 -2.98 4.27
C ILE A 113 -1.13 -2.58 3.97
N SER A 114 -1.36 -1.69 3.00
CA SER A 114 -2.71 -1.30 2.59
C SER A 114 -3.48 -2.48 1.99
N ALA A 115 -2.85 -3.27 1.12
CA ALA A 115 -3.46 -4.47 0.54
C ALA A 115 -3.85 -5.49 1.62
N LEU A 116 -2.92 -5.77 2.55
CA LEU A 116 -3.17 -6.67 3.67
C LEU A 116 -4.32 -6.17 4.55
N THR A 117 -4.38 -4.86 4.82
CA THR A 117 -5.45 -4.25 5.59
C THR A 117 -6.81 -4.50 4.95
N ILE A 118 -6.92 -4.35 3.62
CA ILE A 118 -8.18 -4.57 2.89
C ILE A 118 -8.55 -6.05 2.88
N VAL A 119 -7.59 -6.96 2.73
CA VAL A 119 -7.82 -8.41 2.83
C VAL A 119 -8.38 -8.78 4.21
N LEU A 120 -7.79 -8.24 5.29
CA LEU A 120 -8.29 -8.47 6.65
C LEU A 120 -9.71 -7.93 6.86
N LEU A 121 -10.02 -6.77 6.27
CA LEU A 121 -11.38 -6.23 6.26
C LEU A 121 -12.33 -7.16 5.50
N GLY A 122 -11.93 -7.64 4.31
CA GLY A 122 -12.71 -8.56 3.49
C GLY A 122 -13.05 -9.88 4.21
N LEU A 123 -12.09 -10.43 4.96
CA LEU A 123 -12.31 -11.59 5.82
C LEU A 123 -13.37 -11.32 6.91
N GLY A 124 -13.34 -10.12 7.51
CA GLY A 124 -14.36 -9.70 8.49
C GLY A 124 -15.77 -9.56 7.90
N PHE A 125 -15.89 -9.28 6.61
CA PHE A 125 -17.15 -9.23 5.87
C PHE A 125 -17.60 -10.62 5.33
N GLY A 126 -16.89 -11.70 5.70
CA GLY A 126 -17.26 -13.07 5.35
C GLY A 126 -16.91 -13.48 3.92
N VAL A 127 -15.99 -12.78 3.25
CA VAL A 127 -15.59 -13.10 1.87
C VAL A 127 -14.36 -14.03 1.85
N SER A 128 -14.58 -15.27 1.43
CA SER A 128 -13.54 -16.27 1.25
C SER A 128 -12.98 -16.25 -0.18
N LEU A 129 -12.00 -15.39 -0.45
CA LEU A 129 -11.19 -15.49 -1.67
C LEU A 129 -10.02 -16.48 -1.44
N SER A 130 -9.45 -16.99 -2.53
CA SER A 130 -8.22 -17.81 -2.48
C SER A 130 -6.99 -16.95 -2.19
N TYR A 131 -6.90 -16.38 -0.98
CA TYR A 131 -5.79 -15.53 -0.54
C TYR A 131 -4.45 -16.28 -0.41
N GLU A 132 -4.50 -17.62 -0.41
CA GLU A 132 -3.32 -18.49 -0.32
C GLU A 132 -2.51 -18.54 -1.62
N ASN A 133 -3.09 -18.08 -2.74
CA ASN A 133 -2.42 -18.15 -4.03
C ASN A 133 -1.24 -17.15 -4.08
N PRO A 134 0.02 -17.61 -4.24
CA PRO A 134 1.18 -16.72 -4.34
C PRO A 134 1.10 -15.74 -5.51
N PHE A 135 0.42 -16.10 -6.59
CA PHE A 135 0.24 -15.22 -7.76
C PHE A 135 -0.57 -13.97 -7.43
N PHE A 136 -1.48 -14.03 -6.45
CA PHE A 136 -2.23 -12.87 -5.99
C PHE A 136 -1.29 -11.83 -5.37
N TRP A 137 -0.46 -12.25 -4.41
CA TRP A 137 0.51 -11.39 -3.75
C TRP A 137 1.59 -10.88 -4.69
N PHE A 138 2.03 -11.73 -5.63
CA PHE A 138 2.97 -11.34 -6.67
C PHE A 138 2.39 -10.26 -7.59
N SER A 139 1.12 -10.38 -7.98
CA SER A 139 0.45 -9.38 -8.81
C SER A 139 0.32 -8.04 -8.09
N ILE A 140 0.02 -8.04 -6.80
CA ILE A 140 -0.04 -6.81 -6.00
C ILE A 140 1.35 -6.19 -5.84
N PHE A 141 2.37 -7.02 -5.61
CA PHE A 141 3.75 -6.54 -5.54
C PHE A 141 4.16 -5.86 -6.85
N LEU A 142 3.86 -6.48 -8.00
CA LEU A 142 4.12 -5.87 -9.31
C LEU A 142 3.33 -4.58 -9.50
N ASN A 143 2.05 -4.55 -9.10
CA ASN A 143 1.22 -3.34 -9.17
C ASN A 143 1.76 -2.20 -8.29
N ALA A 144 2.32 -2.53 -7.13
CA ALA A 144 2.93 -1.57 -6.21
C ALA A 144 4.34 -1.13 -6.63
N PHE A 145 4.99 -1.84 -7.57
CA PHE A 145 6.32 -1.51 -8.08
C PHE A 145 6.27 -0.57 -9.31
N VAL A 146 5.07 -0.18 -9.75
CA VAL A 146 4.82 0.80 -10.83
C VAL A 146 4.98 2.23 -10.32
#